data_AF-A0A511XJ95-F1
#
_entry.id   AF-A0A511XJ95-F1
#
_cell.length_a   1.000
_cell.length_b   1.000
_cell.length_c   1.000
_cell.angle_alpha   90.00
_cell.angle_beta   90.00
_cell.angle_gamma   90.00
#
_symmetry.space_group_name_H-M   'P 1'
#
loop_
_entity.id
_entity.type
_entity.pdbx_description
1 polymer ?
#
loop_
_entity_poly.entity_id
_entity_poly.type
_entity_poly.pdbx_seq_one_letter_code
_entity_poly.pdbx_strand_id
1 'polypeptide(L)' 'MPWKPEDAEKHTHKADTKTLKDLWAKVANECLDRTGDEGRAIREANAVVARNAET' A
#
# COMPACT_ATOMS: atom_id res chain seq x y z
N MET A 1 -7.16 11.22 2.02
CA MET A 1 -5.96 11.80 2.67
C MET A 1 -4.76 10.93 2.33
N PRO A 2 -3.52 11.44 2.30
CA PRO A 2 -2.36 10.57 2.12
C PRO A 2 -2.27 9.57 3.27
N TRP A 3 -2.23 8.28 2.94
CA TRP A 3 -2.12 7.19 3.91
C TRP A 3 -0.73 7.14 4.52
N LYS A 4 -0.67 6.73 5.79
CA LYS A 4 0.59 6.46 6.49
C LYS A 4 0.95 4.98 6.39
N PRO A 5 2.22 4.61 6.61
CA PRO A 5 2.63 3.20 6.67
C PRO A 5 1.80 2.36 7.64
N GLU A 6 1.37 2.94 8.77
CA GLU A 6 0.56 2.24 9.78
C GLU A 6 -0.86 1.90 9.28
N ASP A 7 -1.36 2.60 8.26
CA ASP A 7 -2.67 2.29 7.67
C ASP A 7 -2.64 1.00 6.84
N ALA A 8 -1.47 0.57 6.38
CA ALA A 8 -1.32 -0.62 5.54
C ALA A 8 -1.89 -1.89 6.21
N GLU A 9 -1.73 -2.05 7.52
CA GLU A 9 -2.22 -3.22 8.27
C GLU A 9 -3.75 -3.36 8.25
N LYS A 10 -4.47 -2.25 8.06
CA LYS A 10 -5.94 -2.26 7.94
C LYS A 10 -6.40 -2.75 6.57
N HIS A 11 -5.52 -2.75 5.58
CA HIS A 11 -5.83 -3.06 4.19
C HIS A 11 -5.19 -4.36 3.71
N THR A 12 -4.09 -4.78 4.32
CA THR A 12 -3.43 -6.05 4.02
C THR A 12 -2.61 -6.56 5.20
N HIS A 13 -2.80 -7.83 5.56
CA HIS A 13 -1.97 -8.51 6.55
C HIS A 13 -0.57 -8.84 6.04
N LYS A 14 -0.32 -8.71 4.74
CA LYS A 14 1.01 -8.93 4.14
C LYS A 14 1.98 -7.76 4.38
N ALA A 15 1.52 -6.62 4.88
CA ALA A 15 2.37 -5.50 5.27
C ALA A 15 2.81 -5.63 6.74
N ASP A 16 3.45 -6.75 7.09
CA ASP A 16 3.82 -7.12 8.47
C ASP A 16 5.18 -6.57 8.90
N THR A 17 6.04 -6.18 7.96
CA THR A 17 7.32 -5.51 8.24
C THR A 17 7.25 -4.01 7.98
N LYS A 18 8.12 -3.24 8.65
CA LYS A 18 8.22 -1.78 8.43
C LYS A 18 8.46 -1.44 6.95
N THR A 19 9.34 -2.17 6.28
CA THR A 19 9.65 -1.98 4.86
C THR A 19 8.42 -2.18 3.98
N LEU A 20 7.61 -3.20 4.24
CA LEU A 20 6.40 -3.46 3.45
C LEU A 20 5.30 -2.45 3.71
N LYS A 21 5.17 -1.93 4.94
CA LYS A 21 4.27 -0.82 5.28
C LYS A 21 4.65 0.47 4.56
N ASP A 22 5.94 0.81 4.57
CA ASP A 22 6.46 1.99 3.87
C ASP A 22 6.23 1.87 2.35
N LEU A 23 6.47 0.68 1.79
CA LEU A 23 6.21 0.39 0.38
C LEU A 23 4.72 0.52 0.04
N TRP A 24 3.84 -0.01 0.89
CA TRP A 24 2.39 0.09 0.71
C TRP A 24 1.94 1.56 0.64
N ALA A 25 2.32 2.36 1.64
CA ALA A 25 1.91 3.76 1.72
C ALA A 25 2.43 4.58 0.54
N LYS A 26 3.67 4.33 0.11
CA LYS A 26 4.24 4.97 -1.08
C LYS A 26 3.39 4.68 -2.32
N VAL A 27 3.13 3.42 -2.63
CA VAL A 27 2.37 3.02 -3.83
C VAL A 27 0.93 3.52 -3.77
N ALA A 28 0.29 3.42 -2.60
CA ALA A 28 -1.09 3.87 -2.42
C ALA A 28 -1.20 5.39 -2.67
N ASN A 29 -0.30 6.18 -2.10
CA ASN A 29 -0.30 7.64 -2.25
C ASN A 29 0.06 8.06 -3.68
N GLU A 30 1.04 7.43 -4.32
CA GLU A 30 1.39 7.69 -5.73
C GLU A 30 0.22 7.36 -6.67
N CYS A 31 -0.48 6.24 -6.44
CA CYS A 31 -1.64 5.89 -7.25
C CYS A 31 -2.80 6.86 -7.02
N LEU A 32 -3.08 7.24 -5.77
CA LEU A 32 -4.14 8.19 -5.44
C LEU A 32 -3.88 9.57 -6.04
N ASP A 33 -2.64 10.06 -5.98
CA ASP A 33 -2.25 11.34 -6.59
C ASP A 33 -2.46 11.33 -8.11
N ARG A 34 -2.08 10.22 -8.77
CA ARG A 34 -2.22 10.07 -10.22
C ARG A 34 -3.66 9.92 -10.69
N THR A 35 -4.51 9.20 -9.95
CA THR A 35 -5.83 8.77 -10.46
C THR A 35 -7.02 9.32 -9.69
N GLY A 36 -6.83 9.80 -8.46
CA GLY A 36 -7.93 10.18 -7.56
C GLY A 36 -8.83 9.02 -7.13
N ASP A 37 -8.45 7.76 -7.41
CA ASP A 37 -9.26 6.56 -7.16
C ASP A 37 -8.70 5.79 -5.97
N GLU A 38 -9.36 5.91 -4.83
CA GLU A 38 -8.96 5.25 -3.59
C GLU A 38 -8.99 3.72 -3.69
N GLY A 39 -10.03 3.17 -4.34
CA GLY A 39 -10.18 1.73 -4.49
C GLY A 39 -9.09 1.13 -5.37
N ARG A 40 -8.67 1.86 -6.41
CA ARG A 40 -7.51 1.48 -7.22
C ARG A 40 -6.21 1.56 -6.43
N ALA A 41 -5.99 2.64 -5.68
CA ALA A 41 -4.77 2.82 -4.90
C ALA A 41 -4.55 1.69 -3.88
N ILE A 42 -5.60 1.29 -3.15
CA ILE A 42 -5.53 0.17 -2.19
C ILE A 42 -5.18 -1.14 -2.91
N ARG A 43 -5.84 -1.44 -4.05
CA ARG A 43 -5.57 -2.68 -4.80
C ARG A 43 -4.15 -2.74 -5.34
N GLU A 44 -3.65 -1.63 -5.89
CA GLU A 44 -2.29 -1.53 -6.44
C GLU A 44 -1.24 -1.72 -5.34
N ALA A 45 -1.40 -1.03 -4.21
CA ALA A 45 -0.50 -1.17 -3.06
C ALA A 45 -0.52 -2.58 -2.46
N ASN A 46 -1.70 -3.19 -2.30
CA ASN A 46 -1.84 -4.58 -1.82
C ASN A 46 -1.12 -5.57 -2.75
N ALA A 47 -1.27 -5.40 -4.06
CA ALA A 47 -0.62 -6.27 -5.05
C ALA A 47 0.91 -6.15 -5.01
N VAL A 48 1.45 -4.92 -4.88
CA VAL A 48 2.90 -4.71 -4.79
C VAL A 48 3.47 -5.32 -3.52
N VAL A 49 2.84 -5.08 -2.36
CA VAL A 49 3.26 -5.69 -1.09
C VAL A 49 3.23 -7.21 -1.17
N ALA A 50 2.15 -7.78 -1.71
CA ALA A 50 2.01 -9.22 -1.82
C ALA A 50 3.17 -9.88 -2.58
N ARG A 51 3.63 -9.25 -3.68
CA ARG A 51 4.76 -9.75 -4.48
C ARG A 51 6.09 -9.63 -3.76
N ASN A 52 6.28 -8.58 -2.96
CA ASN A 52 7.53 -8.35 -2.22
C ASN A 52 7.62 -9.18 -0.93
N ALA A 53 6.49 -9.58 -0.34
CA ALA A 53 6.45 -10.45 0.83
C ALA A 53 6.80 -11.92 0.50
N GLU A 54 6.66 -12.32 -0.78
CA GLU A 54 6.94 -13.67 -1.27
C GLU A 54 8.38 -13.83 -1.80
N THR A 55 9.17 -12.76 -1.79
CA THR A 55 10.57 -12.71 -2.25
C THR A 55 11.52 -12.79 -1.06
#